data_AF-A0A2H0RMU8-F1
#
_entry.id   AF-A0A2H0RMU8-F1
#
_cell.length_a   1.000
_cell.length_b   1.000
_cell.length_c   1.000
_cell.angle_alpha   90.00
_cell.angle_beta   90.00
_cell.angle_gamma   90.00
#
_symmetry.space_group_name_H-M   'P 1'
#
loop_
_entity.id
_entity.type
_entity.pdbx_description
1 polymer ?
#
loop_
_entity_poly.entity_id
_entity_poly.type
_entity_poly.pdbx_seq_one_letter_code
_entity_poly.pdbx_strand_id
1 'polypeptide(L)'
;MTYGRSGPEIHLHASQGKTVENKLSLYRDEMRKLAQIVDKDPEVRIVSATSALVAEHPGLFVRAGFTLEDVLKEIRTAYFDDQTRAIKRAVIDRKTLLDKWLQ
;
A
#
# COMPACT_ATOMS: atom_id res chain seq x y z
N MET A 1 -3.09 -0.64 10.54
CA MET A 1 -2.59 0.07 9.34
C MET A 1 -2.91 1.54 9.57
N THR A 2 -1.96 2.45 9.34
CA THR A 2 -2.22 3.90 9.32
C THR A 2 -2.02 4.40 7.89
N TYR A 3 -2.60 5.55 7.54
CA TYR A 3 -2.39 6.15 6.24
C TYR A 3 -2.18 7.66 6.35
N GLY A 4 -1.34 8.21 5.48
CA GLY A 4 -1.17 9.65 5.27
C GLY A 4 -1.78 10.04 3.93
N ARG A 5 -2.31 11.27 3.83
CA ARG A 5 -2.81 11.82 2.56
C ARG A 5 -1.86 12.91 2.08
N SER A 6 -1.47 12.83 0.81
CA SER A 6 -0.71 13.87 0.11
C SER A 6 -1.43 14.20 -1.20
N GLY A 7 -2.25 15.25 -1.18
CA GLY A 7 -3.09 15.63 -2.33
C GLY A 7 -4.04 14.50 -2.77
N PRO A 8 -3.96 14.03 -4.03
CA PRO A 8 -4.80 12.95 -4.56
C PRO A 8 -4.29 11.54 -4.21
N GLU A 9 -3.20 11.40 -3.42
CA GLU A 9 -2.59 10.12 -3.07
C GLU A 9 -2.78 9.78 -1.59
N ILE A 10 -3.20 8.54 -1.31
CA ILE A 10 -3.15 7.94 0.03
C ILE A 10 -1.90 7.06 0.13
N HIS A 11 -1.04 7.34 1.09
CA HIS A 11 0.12 6.51 1.41
C HIS A 11 -0.17 5.63 2.63
N LEU A 12 -0.11 4.31 2.46
CA LEU A 12 -0.32 3.33 3.52
C LEU A 12 0.97 3.07 4.29
N HIS A 13 0.90 3.16 5.61
CA HIS A 13 1.95 2.75 6.53
C HIS A 13 1.53 1.45 7.22
N ALA A 14 2.22 0.36 6.89
CA ALA A 14 2.09 -0.92 7.56
C ALA A 14 3.19 -1.06 8.62
N SER A 15 2.82 -1.23 9.89
CA SER A 15 3.76 -1.52 10.97
C SER A 15 4.34 -2.92 10.74
N GLN A 16 5.68 -3.07 10.72
CA GLN A 16 6.40 -4.29 10.32
C GLN A 16 6.15 -5.58 11.13
N GLY A 17 5.21 -5.63 12.07
CA GLY A 17 5.09 -6.78 12.99
C GLY A 17 3.81 -7.60 12.96
N LYS A 18 2.73 -7.18 12.29
CA LYS A 18 1.39 -7.73 12.60
C LYS A 18 0.52 -8.18 11.43
N THR A 19 0.84 -7.82 10.19
CA THR A 19 -0.22 -7.76 9.16
C THR A 19 -0.22 -8.90 8.14
N VAL A 20 0.87 -9.62 7.93
CA VAL A 20 0.99 -10.39 6.67
C VAL A 20 0.89 -11.91 6.81
N GLU A 21 1.58 -12.55 7.76
CA GLU A 21 1.69 -14.03 7.70
C GLU A 21 0.55 -14.81 8.35
N ASN A 22 -0.12 -14.31 9.40
CA ASN A 22 -1.06 -15.14 10.17
C ASN A 22 -2.55 -14.81 10.02
N LYS A 23 -2.94 -13.75 9.31
CA LYS A 23 -4.35 -13.33 9.23
C LYS A 23 -4.75 -12.74 7.86
N LEU A 24 -4.77 -13.60 6.83
CA LEU A 24 -5.30 -13.27 5.49
C LEU A 24 -6.70 -12.64 5.52
N SER A 25 -7.57 -13.08 6.44
CA SER A 25 -8.90 -12.48 6.64
C SER A 25 -8.80 -11.01 7.08
N LEU A 26 -7.95 -10.70 8.06
CA LEU A 26 -7.71 -9.31 8.46
C LEU A 26 -7.17 -8.47 7.31
N TYR A 27 -6.22 -9.01 6.53
CA TYR A 27 -5.70 -8.28 5.38
C TYR A 27 -6.80 -7.94 4.37
N ARG A 28 -7.69 -8.91 4.06
CA ARG A 28 -8.85 -8.67 3.18
C ARG A 28 -9.82 -7.65 3.76
N ASP A 29 -10.12 -7.73 5.05
CA ASP A 29 -11.02 -6.79 5.73
C ASP A 29 -10.45 -5.36 5.70
N GLU A 30 -9.15 -5.20 5.94
CA GLU A 30 -8.47 -3.91 5.90
C GLU A 30 -8.43 -3.34 4.47
N MET A 31 -8.22 -4.18 3.45
CA MET A 31 -8.30 -3.76 2.05
C MET A 31 -9.71 -3.32 1.64
N ARG A 32 -10.74 -4.03 2.12
CA ARG A 32 -12.14 -3.62 1.91
C ARG A 32 -12.45 -2.30 2.59
N LYS A 33 -12.04 -2.10 3.84
CA LYS A 33 -12.18 -0.81 4.54
C LYS A 33 -11.47 0.31 3.81
N LEU A 34 -10.26 0.07 3.32
CA LEU A 34 -9.52 1.03 2.51
C LEU A 34 -10.29 1.41 1.24
N ALA A 35 -10.84 0.42 0.53
CA ALA A 35 -11.66 0.69 -0.65
C ALA A 35 -12.92 1.50 -0.31
N GLN A 36 -13.58 1.23 0.82
CA GLN A 36 -14.72 2.04 1.30
C GLN A 36 -14.32 3.49 1.65
N ILE A 37 -13.12 3.70 2.21
CA ILE A 37 -12.60 5.06 2.49
C ILE A 37 -12.38 5.79 1.17
N VAL A 38 -11.72 5.14 0.22
CA VAL A 38 -11.44 5.69 -1.11
C VAL A 38 -12.73 5.93 -1.90
N ASP A 39 -13.76 5.10 -1.71
CA ASP A 39 -15.07 5.28 -2.35
C ASP A 39 -15.78 6.56 -1.88
N LYS A 40 -15.66 6.87 -0.59
CA LYS A 40 -16.24 8.08 0.02
C LYS A 40 -15.48 9.37 -0.31
N ASP A 41 -14.26 9.26 -0.86
CA ASP A 41 -13.41 10.40 -1.19
C ASP A 41 -13.03 10.38 -2.68
N PRO A 42 -13.83 11.03 -3.55
CA PRO A 42 -13.59 11.01 -4.99
C PRO A 42 -12.32 11.75 -5.41
N GLU A 43 -11.69 12.53 -4.54
CA GLU A 43 -10.42 13.21 -4.83
C GLU A 43 -9.23 12.25 -4.82
N VAL A 44 -9.37 11.10 -4.15
CA VAL A 44 -8.32 10.08 -4.11
C VAL A 44 -8.22 9.38 -5.46
N ARG A 45 -7.08 9.52 -6.12
CA ARG A 45 -6.81 8.90 -7.41
C ARG A 45 -5.92 7.67 -7.31
N ILE A 46 -5.01 7.67 -6.33
CA ILE A 46 -3.97 6.65 -6.19
C ILE A 46 -3.82 6.27 -4.73
N VAL A 47 -3.61 4.98 -4.48
CA VAL A 47 -3.15 4.49 -3.18
C VAL A 47 -1.79 3.84 -3.36
N SER A 48 -0.84 4.19 -2.49
CA SER A 48 0.50 3.62 -2.50
C SER A 48 0.94 3.12 -1.13
N ALA A 49 1.96 2.27 -1.11
CA ALA A 49 2.63 1.83 0.11
C ALA A 49 4.12 1.64 -0.17
N THR A 50 4.99 2.31 0.58
CA THR A 50 6.44 2.13 0.45
C THR A 50 7.00 1.48 1.71
N SER A 51 7.56 0.27 1.59
CA SER A 51 8.19 -0.42 2.72
C SER A 51 9.06 -1.60 2.30
N ALA A 52 9.87 -2.11 3.23
CA ALA A 52 10.58 -3.38 3.06
C ALA A 52 9.59 -4.56 2.88
N LEU A 53 8.42 -4.51 3.53
CA LEU A 53 7.39 -5.56 3.40
C LEU A 53 6.90 -5.73 1.96
N VAL A 54 6.87 -4.64 1.19
CA VAL A 54 6.52 -4.70 -0.25
C VAL A 54 7.58 -5.48 -1.03
N ALA A 55 8.85 -5.31 -0.67
CA ALA A 55 9.94 -6.05 -1.29
C ALA A 55 10.02 -7.52 -0.81
N GLU A 56 9.76 -7.77 0.47
CA GLU A 56 9.81 -9.10 1.10
C GLU A 56 8.59 -9.97 0.73
N HIS A 57 7.41 -9.38 0.55
CA HIS A 57 6.15 -10.09 0.25
C HIS A 57 5.42 -9.55 -1.00
N PRO A 58 6.06 -9.49 -2.18
CA PRO A 58 5.50 -8.87 -3.38
C PRO A 58 4.17 -9.52 -3.80
N GLY A 59 4.05 -10.84 -3.63
CA GLY A 59 2.85 -11.59 -3.98
C GLY A 59 1.60 -11.16 -3.20
N LEU A 60 1.73 -10.61 -1.98
CA LEU A 60 0.60 -10.10 -1.22
C LEU A 60 -0.04 -8.89 -1.92
N PHE A 61 0.80 -7.93 -2.29
CA PHE A 61 0.39 -6.68 -2.90
C PHE A 61 -0.11 -6.90 -4.33
N VAL A 62 0.57 -7.74 -5.12
CA VAL A 62 0.13 -8.10 -6.47
C VAL A 62 -1.24 -8.80 -6.42
N ARG A 63 -1.43 -9.75 -5.51
CA ARG A 63 -2.75 -10.38 -5.31
C ARG A 63 -3.81 -9.39 -4.87
N ALA A 64 -3.45 -8.33 -4.16
CA ALA A 64 -4.36 -7.26 -3.78
C ALA A 64 -4.64 -6.23 -4.89
N GLY A 65 -3.96 -6.34 -6.05
CA GLY A 65 -4.17 -5.49 -7.22
C GLY A 65 -3.17 -4.34 -7.35
N PHE A 66 -2.14 -4.29 -6.50
CA PHE A 66 -1.09 -3.29 -6.63
C PHE A 66 -0.05 -3.70 -7.66
N THR A 67 0.47 -2.69 -8.35
CA THR A 67 1.68 -2.75 -9.18
C THR A 67 2.88 -2.45 -8.30
N LEU A 68 4.02 -3.10 -8.56
CA LEU A 68 5.25 -2.87 -7.79
C LEU A 68 6.23 -2.02 -8.59
N GLU A 69 6.70 -0.96 -7.95
CA GLU A 69 7.64 0.02 -8.49
C GLU A 69 8.87 0.12 -7.59
N ASP A 70 9.98 0.57 -8.17
CA ASP A 70 11.15 0.92 -7.38
C ASP A 70 10.96 2.30 -6.74
N VAL A 71 11.50 2.47 -5.54
CA VAL A 71 11.44 3.74 -4.82
C VAL A 71 12.44 4.71 -5.45
N LEU A 72 12.01 5.93 -5.74
CA LEU A 72 12.90 7.00 -6.18
C LEU A 72 14.06 7.17 -5.19
N LYS A 73 15.27 7.35 -5.71
CA LYS A 73 16.50 7.44 -4.90
C LYS A 73 16.39 8.53 -3.83
N GLU A 74 15.78 9.67 -4.16
CA GLU A 74 15.56 10.79 -3.25
C GLU A 74 14.68 10.41 -2.05
N ILE A 75 13.57 9.70 -2.28
CA ILE A 75 12.67 9.21 -1.22
C ILE A 75 13.37 8.14 -0.39
N ARG A 76 14.15 7.28 -1.04
CA ARG A 76 14.94 6.25 -0.35
C ARG A 76 15.95 6.88 0.61
N THR A 77 16.71 7.87 0.16
CA THR A 77 17.69 8.59 1.00
C THR A 77 17.01 9.50 2.04
N ALA A 78 15.84 10.07 1.75
CA ALA A 78 15.17 10.95 2.72
C ALA A 78 14.51 10.19 3.89
N TYR A 79 13.99 8.98 3.64
CA TYR A 79 13.14 8.26 4.61
C TYR A 79 13.65 6.87 5.00
N PHE A 80 14.64 6.33 4.27
CA PHE A 80 15.11 4.96 4.42
C PHE A 80 16.65 4.84 4.26
N ASP A 81 17.40 5.91 4.57
CA ASP A 81 18.87 5.93 4.39
C ASP A 81 19.59 4.90 5.27
N ASP A 82 19.01 4.61 6.44
CA ASP A 82 19.47 3.61 7.41
C ASP A 82 19.06 2.18 7.04
N GLN A 83 18.20 1.99 6.03
CA GLN A 83 17.69 0.69 5.62
C GLN A 83 18.60 0.05 4.57
N THR A 84 19.36 -0.96 4.99
CA THR A 84 20.14 -1.83 4.10
C THR A 84 19.27 -2.81 3.31
N ARG A 85 18.02 -3.01 3.73
CA ARG A 85 17.07 -3.92 3.09
C ARG A 85 16.53 -3.34 1.77
N ALA A 86 16.06 -4.22 0.90
CA ALA A 86 15.34 -3.80 -0.29
C ALA A 86 14.02 -3.13 0.11
N ILE A 87 13.75 -1.94 -0.43
CA ILE A 87 12.50 -1.21 -0.26
C ILE A 87 11.84 -1.10 -1.64
N LYS A 88 10.54 -1.42 -1.72
CA LYS A 88 9.73 -1.22 -2.92
C LYS A 88 8.49 -0.40 -2.60
N ARG A 89 7.90 0.18 -3.66
CA ARG A 89 6.63 0.89 -3.62
C ARG A 89 5.56 0.01 -4.28
N ALA A 90 4.42 -0.15 -3.64
CA ALA A 90 3.22 -0.75 -4.22
C ALA A 90 2.26 0.38 -4.58
N VAL A 91 1.65 0.36 -5.77
CA VAL A 91 0.73 1.41 -6.26
C VAL A 91 -0.51 0.78 -6.89
N ILE A 92 -1.70 1.29 -6.55
CA ILE A 92 -2.99 0.91 -7.17
C ILE A 92 -3.81 2.17 -7.44
N ASP A 93 -4.43 2.25 -8.60
CA ASP A 93 -5.34 3.35 -8.92
C ASP A 93 -6.73 3.15 -8.28
N ARG A 94 -7.47 4.25 -8.13
CA ARG A 94 -8.81 4.29 -7.54
C ARG A 94 -9.74 3.23 -8.15
N LYS A 95 -9.80 3.17 -9.48
CA LYS A 95 -10.76 2.32 -10.20
C LYS A 95 -10.43 0.85 -9.93
N THR A 96 -9.17 0.47 -10.10
CA THR A 96 -8.72 -0.91 -9.85
C THR A 96 -8.93 -1.33 -8.39
N LEU A 97 -8.71 -0.42 -7.44
CA LEU A 97 -8.99 -0.70 -6.03
C LEU A 97 -10.48 -0.96 -5.78
N LEU A 98 -11.36 -0.10 -6.27
CA LEU A 98 -12.80 -0.27 -6.08
C LEU A 98 -13.34 -1.54 -6.75
N ASP A 99 -12.99 -1.74 -8.02
CA ASP A 99 -13.42 -2.90 -8.80
C ASP A 99 -13.03 -4.21 -8.11
N LYS A 100 -11.90 -4.23 -7.41
CA LYS A 100 -11.41 -5.45 -6.76
C LYS A 100 -12.00 -5.73 -5.38
N TRP A 101 -12.40 -4.70 -4.64
CA TRP A 101 -12.68 -4.82 -3.21
C TRP A 101 -14.10 -4.42 -2.79
N LEU A 102 -14.87 -3.73 -3.64
CA LEU A 102 -16.27 -3.34 -3.37
C LEU A 102 -17.30 -4.02 -4.28
N GLN A 103 -16.88 -4.96 -5.13
CA GLN A 103 -17.82 -5.85 -5.82
C GLN A 103 -18.52 -6.80 -4.83
#